data_AF-A0A3D5UV49-F1
#
_entry.id   AF-A0A3D5UV49-F1
#
_cell.length_a   1.000
_cell.length_b   1.000
_cell.length_c   1.000
_cell.angle_alpha   90.00
_cell.angle_beta   90.00
_cell.angle_gamma   90.00
#
_symmetry.space_group_name_H-M   'P 1'
#
loop_
_entity.id
_entity.type
_entity.pdbx_description
1 polymer ?
#
loop_
_entity_poly.entity_id
_entity_poly.type
_entity_poly.pdbx_seq_one_letter_code
_entity_poly.pdbx_strand_id
1 'polypeptide(L)'
;MNAGRQDIPALMAEIGQKARKAATALAQASTKQKDAALLAAAMCVRANIDDILNANAEDVADAQKNGLAPSMIDRLTLNPQRVEAIAKALEEIAALPDPVGSMITEWDRPNGLHIERVRVPLGIVGIIYESRPNVTADAGALCLKAGNA
;
A
#
# COMPACT_ATOMS: atom_id res chain seq x y z
N MET A 1 -11.24 -26.85 -21.74
CA MET A 1 -11.89 -25.52 -21.70
C MET A 1 -10.82 -24.52 -21.26
N ASN A 2 -10.17 -23.84 -22.21
CA ASN A 2 -9.12 -22.86 -21.94
C ASN A 2 -9.79 -21.54 -21.57
N ALA A 3 -9.94 -21.27 -20.28
CA ALA A 3 -10.14 -19.89 -19.82
C ALA A 3 -8.92 -19.07 -20.28
N GLY A 4 -9.18 -17.94 -20.95
CA GLY A 4 -8.20 -17.20 -21.73
C GLY A 4 -6.93 -16.87 -20.97
N ARG A 5 -5.78 -17.22 -21.58
CA ARG A 5 -4.48 -16.73 -21.15
C ARG A 5 -4.51 -15.21 -21.31
N GLN A 6 -4.67 -14.46 -20.21
CA GLN A 6 -4.52 -13.02 -20.24
C GLN A 6 -3.14 -12.71 -20.85
N ASP A 7 -3.11 -11.82 -21.84
CA ASP A 7 -1.86 -11.29 -22.38
C ASP A 7 -1.17 -10.51 -21.24
N ILE A 8 -0.18 -11.15 -20.60
CA ILE A 8 0.51 -10.60 -19.41
C ILE A 8 1.08 -9.20 -19.72
N PRO A 9 1.80 -8.97 -20.84
CA PRO A 9 2.16 -7.64 -21.29
C PRO A 9 1.00 -6.63 -21.30
N ALA A 10 -0.15 -7.00 -21.88
CA ALA A 10 -1.31 -6.11 -21.95
C ALA A 10 -1.90 -5.81 -20.56
N LEU A 11 -2.01 -6.82 -19.70
CA LEU A 11 -2.47 -6.67 -18.31
C LEU A 11 -1.55 -5.74 -17.52
N MET A 12 -0.24 -5.95 -17.61
CA MET A 12 0.75 -5.11 -16.91
C MET A 12 0.72 -3.66 -17.41
N ALA A 13 0.55 -3.45 -18.72
CA ALA A 13 0.38 -2.12 -19.29
C ALA A 13 -0.90 -1.43 -18.77
N GLU A 14 -2.00 -2.17 -18.65
CA GLU A 14 -3.25 -1.64 -18.10
C GLU A 14 -3.10 -1.24 -16.63
N ILE A 15 -2.46 -2.08 -15.81
CA ILE A 15 -2.17 -1.77 -14.39
C ILE A 15 -1.35 -0.48 -14.30
N GLY A 16 -0.28 -0.36 -15.10
CA GLY A 16 0.56 0.84 -15.13
C GLY A 16 -0.20 2.11 -15.54
N GLN A 17 -1.10 2.01 -16.52
CA GLN A 17 -1.94 3.15 -16.93
C GLN A 17 -2.92 3.57 -15.84
N LYS A 18 -3.52 2.62 -15.12
CA LYS A 18 -4.40 2.91 -13.98
C LYS A 18 -3.63 3.58 -12.84
N ALA A 19 -2.46 3.05 -12.47
CA ALA A 19 -1.60 3.64 -11.47
C ALA A 19 -1.18 5.07 -11.85
N ARG A 20 -0.82 5.31 -13.11
CA ARG A 20 -0.46 6.65 -13.61
C ARG A 20 -1.60 7.64 -13.51
N LYS A 21 -2.84 7.22 -13.80
CA LYS A 21 -4.03 8.07 -13.62
C LYS A 21 -4.29 8.38 -12.15
N ALA A 22 -4.13 7.39 -11.27
CA ALA A 22 -4.34 7.57 -9.83
C ALA A 22 -3.27 8.45 -9.17
N ALA A 23 -2.01 8.38 -9.61
CA ALA A 23 -0.90 9.13 -9.03
C ALA A 23 -1.15 10.65 -9.00
N THR A 24 -1.79 11.21 -10.03
CA THR A 24 -2.13 12.65 -10.05
C THR A 24 -3.16 13.00 -8.98
N ALA A 25 -4.19 12.18 -8.80
CA ALA A 25 -5.20 12.41 -7.78
C ALA A 25 -4.63 12.26 -6.37
N LEU A 26 -3.77 11.25 -6.15
CA LEU A 26 -3.14 11.01 -4.85
C LEU A 26 -2.13 12.10 -4.47
N ALA A 27 -1.39 12.64 -5.46
CA ALA A 27 -0.47 13.75 -5.22
C ALA A 27 -1.17 15.06 -4.81
N GLN A 28 -2.46 15.20 -5.15
CA GLN A 28 -3.29 16.37 -4.80
C GLN A 28 -4.20 16.10 -3.59
N ALA A 29 -4.27 14.87 -3.10
CA ALA A 29 -5.11 14.51 -1.97
C ALA A 29 -4.60 15.18 -0.69
N SER A 30 -5.51 15.84 0.04
CA SER A 30 -5.19 16.43 1.33
C SER A 30 -4.81 15.37 2.35
N THR A 31 -4.01 15.74 3.36
CA THR A 31 -3.69 14.89 4.51
C THR A 31 -4.94 14.26 5.11
N LYS A 32 -5.99 15.06 5.33
CA LYS A 32 -7.27 14.58 5.88
C LYS A 32 -7.92 13.48 5.03
N GLN A 33 -7.88 13.57 3.71
CA GLN A 33 -8.43 12.55 2.82
C GLN A 33 -7.61 11.26 2.88
N LYS A 34 -6.28 11.38 2.86
CA LYS A 34 -5.38 10.23 2.97
C LYS A 34 -5.56 9.50 4.30
N ASP A 35 -5.64 10.25 5.40
CA ASP A 35 -5.83 9.69 6.74
C ASP A 35 -7.19 9.04 6.88
N ALA A 36 -8.26 9.67 6.37
CA ALA A 36 -9.59 9.09 6.37
C ALA A 36 -9.65 7.77 5.58
N ALA A 37 -8.96 7.68 4.44
CA ALA A 37 -8.87 6.45 3.66
C ALA A 37 -8.14 5.33 4.41
N LEU A 38 -7.05 5.64 5.12
CA LEU A 38 -6.31 4.67 5.95
C LEU A 38 -7.14 4.17 7.13
N LEU A 39 -7.84 5.07 7.83
CA LEU A 39 -8.73 4.70 8.94
C LEU A 39 -9.92 3.86 8.44
N ALA A 40 -10.47 4.19 7.27
CA ALA A 40 -11.50 3.37 6.64
C ALA A 40 -10.98 1.97 6.27
N ALA A 41 -9.75 1.87 5.74
CA ALA A 41 -9.13 0.59 5.46
C ALA A 41 -8.96 -0.25 6.74
N ALA A 42 -8.54 0.36 7.86
CA ALA A 42 -8.44 -0.33 9.15
C ALA A 42 -9.79 -0.88 9.62
N MET A 43 -10.87 -0.09 9.52
CA MET A 43 -12.22 -0.54 9.84
C MET A 43 -12.66 -1.70 8.93
N CYS A 44 -12.40 -1.61 7.62
CA CYS A 44 -12.72 -2.68 6.67
C CYS A 44 -11.96 -3.97 6.99
N VAL A 45 -10.67 -3.90 7.33
CA VAL A 45 -9.90 -5.09 7.72
C VAL A 45 -10.54 -5.78 8.93
N ARG A 46 -10.92 -5.02 9.96
CA ARG A 46 -11.58 -5.59 11.15
C ARG A 46 -12.96 -6.16 10.85
N ALA A 47 -13.74 -5.48 10.02
CA ALA A 47 -15.09 -5.91 9.67
C ALA A 47 -15.11 -7.20 8.83
N ASN A 48 -14.01 -7.52 8.13
CA ASN A 48 -13.90 -8.68 7.24
C ASN A 48 -12.85 -9.69 7.74
N ILE A 49 -12.61 -9.75 9.06
CA ILE A 49 -11.60 -10.62 9.66
C ILE A 49 -11.82 -12.10 9.29
N ASP A 50 -13.07 -12.57 9.33
CA ASP A 50 -13.40 -13.97 9.03
C ASP A 50 -13.11 -14.31 7.56
N ASP A 51 -13.46 -13.43 6.64
CA ASP A 51 -13.19 -13.60 5.21
C ASP A 51 -11.68 -13.65 4.92
N ILE A 52 -10.91 -12.77 5.56
CA ILE A 52 -9.44 -12.74 5.43
C ILE A 52 -8.82 -14.03 5.96
N LEU A 53 -9.26 -14.51 7.12
CA LEU A 53 -8.72 -15.74 7.72
C LEU A 53 -9.11 -16.99 6.93
N ASN A 54 -10.34 -17.05 6.41
CA ASN A 54 -10.79 -18.14 5.55
C ASN A 54 -9.96 -18.22 4.27
N ALA A 55 -9.77 -17.08 3.58
CA ALA A 55 -8.94 -17.03 2.38
C ALA A 55 -7.48 -17.43 2.68
N ASN A 56 -6.92 -16.94 3.79
CA ASN A 56 -5.55 -17.30 4.17
C ASN A 56 -5.39 -18.78 4.53
N ALA A 57 -6.41 -19.43 5.09
CA ALA A 57 -6.37 -20.86 5.37
C ALA A 57 -6.26 -21.69 4.08
N GLU A 58 -6.91 -21.27 3.00
CA GLU A 58 -6.77 -21.89 1.68
C GLU A 58 -5.33 -21.72 1.16
N ASP A 59 -4.77 -20.51 1.23
CA ASP A 59 -3.38 -20.22 0.83
C ASP A 59 -2.38 -21.09 1.60
N VAL A 60 -2.57 -21.25 2.92
CA VAL A 60 -1.70 -22.06 3.79
C VAL A 60 -1.80 -23.55 3.44
N ALA A 61 -3.01 -24.06 3.18
CA ALA A 61 -3.20 -25.45 2.77
C ALA A 61 -2.51 -25.75 1.42
N ASP A 62 -2.64 -24.84 0.46
CA ASP A 62 -1.97 -24.95 -0.84
C ASP A 62 -0.45 -24.84 -0.71
N ALA A 63 0.05 -23.93 0.14
CA ALA A 63 1.48 -23.81 0.42
C ALA A 63 2.07 -25.10 1.02
N GLN A 64 1.36 -25.73 1.96
CA GLN A 64 1.74 -27.02 2.54
C GLN A 64 1.77 -28.12 1.50
N LYS A 65 0.73 -28.22 0.66
CA LYS A 65 0.63 -29.21 -0.41
C LYS A 65 1.76 -29.06 -1.44
N ASN A 66 2.16 -27.83 -1.72
CA ASN A 66 3.25 -27.51 -2.64
C ASN A 66 4.65 -27.62 -2.00
N GLY A 67 4.74 -28.05 -0.73
CA GLY A 67 6.02 -28.32 -0.07
C GLY A 67 6.81 -27.06 0.28
N LEU A 68 6.14 -25.92 0.52
CA LEU A 68 6.83 -24.72 0.99
C LEU A 68 7.51 -24.97 2.34
N ALA A 69 8.65 -24.33 2.55
CA ALA A 69 9.40 -24.44 3.80
C ALA A 69 8.54 -23.98 5.01
N PRO A 70 8.65 -24.63 6.18
CA PRO A 70 7.86 -24.28 7.37
C PRO A 70 7.98 -22.80 7.77
N SER A 71 9.15 -22.19 7.58
CA SER A 71 9.37 -20.76 7.86
C SER A 71 8.61 -19.83 6.91
N MET A 72 8.36 -20.26 5.67
CA MET A 72 7.55 -19.49 4.70
C MET A 72 6.06 -19.64 4.99
N ILE A 73 5.63 -20.83 5.43
CA ILE A 73 4.26 -21.06 5.89
C ILE A 73 3.96 -20.23 7.13
N ASP A 74 4.87 -20.16 8.12
CA ASP A 74 4.69 -19.30 9.30
C ASP A 74 4.53 -17.83 8.89
N ARG A 75 5.34 -17.32 7.96
CA ARG A 75 5.22 -15.95 7.46
C ARG A 75 3.91 -15.69 6.70
N LEU A 76 3.41 -16.70 5.97
CA LEU A 76 2.15 -16.65 5.24
C LEU A 76 0.94 -16.64 6.16
N THR A 77 1.02 -17.33 7.30
CA THR A 77 -0.14 -17.60 8.15
C THR A 77 -0.65 -16.32 8.83
N LEU A 78 -1.95 -16.09 8.76
CA LEU A 78 -2.67 -15.08 9.51
C LEU A 78 -3.46 -15.74 10.64
N ASN A 79 -3.64 -14.96 11.70
CA ASN A 79 -4.52 -15.28 12.82
C ASN A 79 -5.19 -13.98 13.29
N PRO A 80 -6.18 -14.03 14.20
CA PRO A 80 -6.90 -12.82 14.60
C PRO A 80 -5.98 -11.70 15.12
N GLN A 81 -4.91 -12.06 15.83
CA GLN A 81 -3.95 -11.10 16.37
C GLN A 81 -3.13 -10.42 15.26
N ARG A 82 -2.72 -11.17 14.23
CA ARG A 82 -1.99 -10.63 13.07
C ARG A 82 -2.89 -9.75 12.19
N VAL A 83 -4.16 -10.09 12.04
CA VAL A 83 -5.13 -9.23 11.32
C VAL A 83 -5.39 -7.94 12.09
N GLU A 84 -5.55 -8.00 13.40
CA GLU A 84 -5.65 -6.78 14.23
C GLU A 84 -4.38 -5.94 14.16
N ALA A 85 -3.20 -6.56 14.16
CA ALA A 85 -1.94 -5.83 14.01
C ALA A 85 -1.86 -5.08 12.66
N ILE A 86 -2.40 -5.66 11.58
CA ILE A 86 -2.51 -4.98 10.28
C ILE A 86 -3.42 -3.75 10.39
N ALA A 87 -4.62 -3.91 10.98
CA ALA A 87 -5.53 -2.79 11.16
C ALA A 87 -4.92 -1.65 11.99
N LYS A 88 -4.21 -2.02 13.07
CA LYS A 88 -3.50 -1.05 13.91
C LYS A 88 -2.36 -0.35 13.16
N ALA A 89 -1.60 -1.07 12.34
CA ALA A 89 -0.53 -0.48 11.54
C ALA A 89 -1.08 0.59 10.57
N LEU A 90 -2.26 0.38 9.99
CA LEU A 90 -2.94 1.38 9.16
C LEU A 90 -3.28 2.66 9.95
N GLU A 91 -3.76 2.51 11.19
CA GLU A 91 -4.06 3.65 12.09
C GLU A 91 -2.79 4.39 12.51
N GLU A 92 -1.72 3.64 12.84
CA GLU A 92 -0.42 4.20 13.18
C GLU A 92 0.18 4.99 12.01
N ILE A 93 0.06 4.49 10.78
CA ILE A 93 0.50 5.19 9.57
C ILE A 93 -0.37 6.43 9.30
N ALA A 94 -1.68 6.36 9.52
CA ALA A 94 -2.56 7.52 9.40
C ALA A 94 -2.13 8.65 10.35
N ALA A 95 -1.69 8.31 11.56
CA ALA A 95 -1.23 9.27 12.56
C ALA A 95 0.14 9.91 12.26
N LEU A 96 0.92 9.38 11.31
CA LEU A 96 2.21 9.96 10.95
C LEU A 96 2.04 11.37 10.34
N PRO A 97 3.04 12.26 10.48
CA PRO A 97 3.05 13.52 9.74
C PRO A 97 3.01 13.27 8.23
N ASP A 98 2.26 14.10 7.52
CA ASP A 98 2.24 14.03 6.05
C ASP A 98 3.55 14.58 5.48
N PRO A 99 4.32 13.78 4.72
CA PRO A 99 5.56 14.27 4.14
C PRO A 99 5.32 15.18 2.93
N VAL A 100 4.16 15.11 2.27
CA VAL A 100 3.89 15.81 1.02
C VAL A 100 3.66 17.29 1.27
N GLY A 101 4.32 18.15 0.49
CA GLY A 101 4.22 19.60 0.63
C GLY A 101 5.10 20.19 1.73
N SER A 102 5.85 19.36 2.48
CA SER A 102 6.77 19.88 3.50
C SER A 102 7.97 20.58 2.87
N MET A 103 8.28 21.77 3.37
CA MET A 103 9.43 22.55 2.94
C MET A 103 10.72 21.96 3.49
N ILE A 104 11.70 21.77 2.63
CA ILE A 104 13.04 21.30 3.00
C ILE A 104 13.94 22.49 3.31
N THR A 105 13.95 23.49 2.42
CA THR A 105 14.78 24.70 2.52
C THR A 105 14.18 25.80 1.64
N GLU A 106 14.26 27.04 2.08
CA GLU A 106 13.93 28.24 1.30
C GLU A 106 15.07 29.27 1.39
N TRP A 107 15.25 30.07 0.35
CA TRP A 107 16.19 31.19 0.37
C TRP A 107 15.86 32.23 -0.71
N ASP A 108 16.23 33.48 -0.44
CA ASP A 108 16.12 34.57 -1.40
C ASP A 108 17.41 34.77 -2.19
N ARG A 109 17.25 35.17 -3.45
CA ARG A 109 18.36 35.52 -4.35
C ARG A 109 18.47 37.04 -4.48
N PRO A 110 19.68 37.58 -4.71
CA PRO A 110 19.89 39.02 -4.91
C PRO A 110 19.10 39.65 -6.07
N ASN A 111 18.60 38.82 -7.00
CA ASN A 111 17.75 39.25 -8.12
C ASN A 111 16.25 39.26 -7.80
N GLY A 112 15.86 39.08 -6.53
CA GLY A 112 14.46 39.12 -6.08
C GLY A 112 13.70 37.80 -6.23
N LEU A 113 14.35 36.70 -6.61
CA LEU A 113 13.72 35.38 -6.63
C LEU A 113 13.68 34.75 -5.24
N HIS A 114 12.49 34.32 -4.83
CA HIS A 114 12.30 33.43 -3.69
C HIS A 114 12.34 31.98 -4.20
N ILE A 115 13.20 31.15 -3.63
CA ILE A 115 13.38 29.74 -4.04
C ILE A 115 13.03 28.83 -2.88
N GLU A 116 12.13 27.88 -3.13
CA GLU A 116 11.74 26.84 -2.19
C GLU A 116 12.08 25.45 -2.74
N ARG A 117 12.55 24.57 -1.86
CA ARG A 117 12.64 23.13 -2.12
C ARG A 117 11.60 22.41 -1.29
N VAL A 118 10.60 21.83 -1.94
CA VAL A 118 9.44 21.21 -1.31
C VAL A 118 9.39 19.71 -1.62
N ARG A 119 8.94 18.90 -0.66
CA ARG A 119 8.74 17.46 -0.85
C ARG A 119 7.51 17.18 -1.71
N VAL A 120 7.69 16.32 -2.71
CA VAL A 120 6.63 15.81 -3.58
C VAL A 120 6.64 14.29 -3.61
N PRO A 121 5.52 13.62 -3.93
CA PRO A 121 5.50 12.18 -4.13
C PRO A 121 6.42 11.74 -5.27
N LEU A 122 6.87 10.49 -5.25
CA LEU A 122 7.62 9.89 -6.35
C LEU A 122 6.72 9.65 -7.57
N GLY A 123 5.44 9.32 -7.33
CA GLY A 123 4.44 9.05 -8.36
C GLY A 123 3.84 7.67 -8.20
N ILE A 124 4.48 6.65 -8.78
CA ILE A 124 4.01 5.25 -8.75
C ILE A 124 5.06 4.37 -8.09
N VAL A 125 4.65 3.50 -7.18
CA VAL A 125 5.52 2.54 -6.49
C VAL A 125 5.07 1.12 -6.78
N GLY A 126 5.89 0.36 -7.50
CA GLY A 126 5.69 -1.08 -7.68
C GLY A 126 6.24 -1.85 -6.48
N ILE A 127 5.38 -2.59 -5.78
CA ILE A 127 5.77 -3.41 -4.62
C ILE A 127 5.72 -4.88 -5.03
N ILE A 128 6.87 -5.56 -4.95
CA ILE A 128 7.00 -7.00 -5.18
C ILE A 128 7.44 -7.62 -3.86
N TYR A 129 6.67 -8.58 -3.35
CA TYR A 129 6.91 -9.23 -2.07
C TYR A 129 6.50 -10.70 -2.12
N GLU A 130 6.94 -11.45 -1.12
CA GLU A 130 6.68 -12.90 -0.99
C GLU A 130 5.65 -13.16 0.11
N SER A 131 5.69 -14.34 0.73
CA SER A 131 4.76 -14.92 1.71
C SER A 131 4.59 -14.11 3.02
N ARG A 132 4.19 -12.83 2.94
CA ARG A 132 3.93 -11.93 4.07
C ARG A 132 2.68 -11.09 3.77
N PRO A 133 1.47 -11.61 4.07
CA PRO A 133 0.24 -10.93 3.71
C PRO A 133 0.10 -9.51 4.30
N ASN A 134 0.72 -9.25 5.46
CA ASN A 134 0.72 -7.93 6.09
C ASN A 134 1.38 -6.84 5.22
N VAL A 135 2.37 -7.20 4.39
CA VAL A 135 3.08 -6.25 3.53
C VAL A 135 2.13 -5.55 2.56
N THR A 136 1.07 -6.23 2.12
CA THR A 136 0.01 -5.67 1.28
C THR A 136 -0.56 -4.38 1.88
N ALA A 137 -0.87 -4.41 3.17
CA ALA A 137 -1.45 -3.28 3.88
C ALA A 137 -0.39 -2.24 4.26
N ASP A 138 0.74 -2.68 4.83
CA ASP A 138 1.79 -1.78 5.32
C ASP A 138 2.39 -0.94 4.19
N ALA A 139 2.77 -1.59 3.09
CA ALA A 139 3.40 -0.92 1.97
C ALA A 139 2.40 -0.05 1.19
N GLY A 140 1.16 -0.53 1.00
CA GLY A 140 0.08 0.25 0.40
C GLY A 140 -0.24 1.51 1.21
N ALA A 141 -0.28 1.40 2.54
CA ALA A 141 -0.58 2.51 3.44
C ALA A 141 0.51 3.58 3.45
N LEU A 142 1.78 3.18 3.49
CA LEU A 142 2.91 4.11 3.38
C LEU A 142 2.91 4.83 2.03
N CYS A 143 2.63 4.11 0.93
CA CYS A 143 2.50 4.72 -0.40
C CYS A 143 1.39 5.75 -0.43
N LEU A 144 0.19 5.39 0.05
CA LEU A 144 -0.98 6.26 0.11
C LEU A 144 -0.70 7.50 0.96
N LYS A 145 -0.15 7.35 2.18
CA LYS A 145 0.19 8.47 3.07
C LYS A 145 1.17 9.43 2.41
N ALA A 146 2.16 8.89 1.69
CA ALA A 146 3.14 9.67 0.95
C ALA A 146 2.66 10.17 -0.44
N GLY A 147 1.37 10.00 -0.77
CA GLY A 147 0.75 10.51 -2.00
C GLY A 147 1.16 9.75 -3.27
N ASN A 148 1.61 8.50 -3.16
CA ASN A 148 1.99 7.65 -4.28
C ASN A 148 0.87 6.64 -4.61
N ALA A 149 0.77 6.31 -5.89
CA ALA A 149 -0.05 5.22 -6.41
C ALA A 149 0.71 3.89 -6.41
#